data_AF-A0A5B0RKE6-F1
#
_entry.id   AF-A0A5B0RKE6-F1
#
_cell.length_a   1.000
_cell.length_b   1.000
_cell.length_c   1.000
_cell.angle_alpha   90.00
_cell.angle_beta   90.00
_cell.angle_gamma   90.00
#
_symmetry.space_group_name_H-M   'P 1'
#
loop_
_entity.id
_entity.type
_entity.pdbx_description
1 polymer ?
#
loop_
_entity_poly.entity_id
_entity_poly.type
_entity_poly.pdbx_seq_one_letter_code
_entity_poly.pdbx_strand_id
1 'polypeptide(L)'
;MLQAHKDGADIISASIGGPGGWGQGEELLTTVNKLVQEKGAIIIVAAGNEGSEGLFFGDNPASAKNAISVGSVEAQSIVAGKFKASTGKELTFYRTSTLNLSGEYPVYITANSTDDSSDACDELPKHTPNLTNHIVLVKRG
;
A
#
# COMPACT_ATOMS: atom_id res chain seq x y z
N MET A 1 -0.66 -16.26 -17.24
CA MET A 1 -1.49 -17.35 -16.66
C MET A 1 -1.49 -18.59 -17.54
N LEU A 2 -1.84 -18.52 -18.83
CA LEU A 2 -1.75 -19.68 -19.74
C LEU A 2 -0.35 -20.30 -19.81
N GLN A 3 0.69 -19.47 -19.94
CA GLN A 3 2.07 -19.97 -19.96
C GLN A 3 2.46 -20.61 -18.62
N ALA A 4 2.17 -19.95 -17.50
CA ALA A 4 2.41 -20.52 -16.17
C ALA A 4 1.77 -21.91 -15.98
N HIS A 5 0.52 -22.08 -16.45
CA HIS A 5 -0.13 -23.39 -16.41
C HIS A 5 0.55 -24.42 -17.34
N LYS A 6 0.95 -24.03 -18.55
CA LYS A 6 1.72 -24.90 -19.47
C LYS A 6 3.06 -25.32 -18.88
N ASP A 7 3.69 -24.43 -18.12
CA ASP A 7 4.95 -24.68 -17.42
C ASP A 7 4.77 -25.54 -16.17
N GLY A 8 3.54 -25.95 -15.85
CA GLY A 8 3.22 -26.88 -14.76
C GLY A 8 2.94 -26.20 -13.42
N ALA A 9 2.59 -24.91 -13.38
CA ALA A 9 2.21 -24.26 -12.13
C ALA A 9 0.84 -24.76 -11.60
N ASP A 10 0.82 -25.24 -10.36
CA ASP A 10 -0.40 -25.63 -9.65
C ASP A 10 -1.18 -24.43 -9.11
N ILE A 11 -0.44 -23.41 -8.66
CA ILE A 11 -0.97 -22.17 -8.09
C ILE A 11 -0.39 -20.99 -8.86
N ILE A 12 -1.26 -20.07 -9.27
CA ILE A 12 -0.90 -18.83 -9.95
C ILE A 12 -1.32 -17.66 -9.07
N SER A 13 -0.36 -16.96 -8.50
CA SER A 13 -0.58 -15.71 -7.76
C SER A 13 -0.25 -14.51 -8.67
N ALA A 14 -1.16 -13.55 -8.74
CA ALA A 14 -0.98 -12.37 -9.59
C ALA A 14 -1.45 -11.08 -8.88
N SER A 15 -0.50 -10.20 -8.59
CA SER A 15 -0.76 -8.85 -8.05
C SER A 15 -0.86 -7.85 -9.21
N ILE A 16 -1.90 -8.02 -10.02
CA ILE A 16 -2.25 -7.14 -11.14
C ILE A 16 -3.72 -6.81 -11.05
N GLY A 17 -4.08 -5.63 -11.53
CA GLY A 17 -5.44 -5.13 -11.46
C GLY A 17 -5.63 -3.97 -12.42
N GLY A 18 -6.88 -3.73 -12.78
CA GLY A 18 -7.32 -2.57 -13.52
C GLY A 18 -8.84 -2.44 -13.42
N PRO A 19 -9.39 -1.25 -13.75
CA PRO A 19 -10.81 -0.98 -13.60
C PRO A 19 -11.67 -2.05 -14.28
N GLY A 20 -12.64 -2.58 -13.54
CA GLY A 20 -13.46 -3.69 -14.00
C GLY A 20 -14.61 -3.96 -13.05
N GLY A 21 -14.88 -5.23 -12.77
CA GLY A 21 -15.76 -5.61 -11.65
C GLY A 21 -16.89 -6.57 -11.99
N TRP A 22 -17.10 -6.85 -13.27
CA TRP A 22 -18.08 -7.85 -13.71
C TRP A 22 -17.36 -9.15 -14.02
N GLY A 23 -17.80 -10.26 -13.42
CA GLY A 23 -17.07 -11.54 -13.50
C GLY A 23 -17.06 -12.25 -14.86
N GLN A 24 -17.54 -11.60 -15.92
CA GLN A 24 -17.59 -12.08 -17.30
C GLN A 24 -17.48 -10.89 -18.28
N GLY A 25 -17.22 -11.20 -19.55
CA GLY A 25 -17.22 -10.21 -20.64
C GLY A 25 -15.83 -9.87 -21.19
N GLU A 26 -14.77 -10.23 -20.47
CA GLU A 26 -13.39 -10.04 -20.92
C GLU A 26 -12.63 -11.36 -21.09
N GLU A 27 -11.76 -11.43 -22.11
CA GLU A 27 -10.98 -12.62 -22.45
C GLU A 27 -10.09 -13.11 -21.30
N LEU A 28 -9.54 -12.16 -20.52
CA LEU A 28 -8.73 -12.48 -19.35
C LEU A 28 -9.55 -13.20 -18.27
N LEU A 29 -10.79 -12.75 -18.01
CA LEU A 29 -11.71 -13.39 -17.06
C LEU A 29 -12.13 -14.77 -17.56
N THR A 30 -12.43 -14.91 -18.85
CA THR A 30 -12.72 -16.22 -19.46
C THR A 30 -11.54 -17.17 -19.29
N THR A 31 -10.31 -16.69 -19.49
CA THR A 31 -9.09 -17.48 -19.33
C THR A 31 -8.93 -17.97 -17.89
N VAL A 32 -9.08 -17.07 -16.92
CA VAL A 32 -9.04 -17.42 -15.48
C VAL A 32 -10.11 -18.44 -15.14
N ASN A 33 -11.36 -18.16 -15.52
CA ASN A 33 -12.49 -19.02 -15.21
C ASN A 33 -12.31 -20.44 -15.77
N LYS A 34 -11.83 -20.57 -17.01
CA LYS A 34 -11.58 -21.86 -17.65
C LYS A 34 -10.38 -22.60 -17.06
N LEU A 35 -9.28 -21.92 -16.77
CA LEU A 35 -8.12 -22.55 -16.13
C LEU A 35 -8.49 -23.17 -14.78
N VAL A 36 -9.32 -22.48 -14.00
CA VAL A 36 -9.79 -23.01 -12.72
C VAL A 36 -10.77 -24.18 -12.93
N GLN A 37 -11.83 -23.99 -13.75
CA GLN A 37 -12.87 -25.00 -13.92
C GLN A 37 -12.44 -26.25 -14.68
N GLU A 38 -11.64 -26.11 -15.72
CA GLU A 38 -11.32 -27.20 -16.65
C GLU A 38 -9.96 -27.84 -16.37
N LYS A 39 -9.06 -27.10 -15.72
CA LYS A 39 -7.68 -27.55 -15.46
C LYS A 39 -7.33 -27.66 -13.98
N GLY A 40 -8.23 -27.28 -13.08
CA GLY A 40 -8.02 -27.38 -11.64
C GLY A 40 -6.94 -26.43 -11.11
N ALA A 41 -6.57 -25.38 -11.85
CA ALA A 41 -5.61 -24.40 -11.39
C ALA A 41 -6.17 -23.57 -10.22
N ILE A 42 -5.33 -23.22 -9.25
CA ILE A 42 -5.69 -22.26 -8.21
C ILE A 42 -5.17 -20.88 -8.63
N ILE A 43 -6.07 -19.91 -8.81
CA ILE A 43 -5.70 -18.55 -9.24
C ILE A 43 -6.08 -17.56 -8.14
N ILE A 44 -5.08 -16.81 -7.66
CA ILE A 44 -5.18 -15.82 -6.59
C ILE A 44 -4.84 -14.45 -7.17
N VAL A 45 -5.73 -13.47 -6.99
CA VAL A 45 -5.58 -12.13 -7.58
C VAL A 45 -5.89 -11.07 -6.53
N ALA A 46 -5.12 -9.98 -6.53
CA ALA A 46 -5.37 -8.83 -5.67
C ALA A 46 -6.70 -8.16 -6.02
N ALA A 47 -7.50 -7.78 -5.02
CA ALA A 47 -8.83 -7.21 -5.23
C ALA A 47 -8.84 -5.77 -5.79
N GLY A 48 -7.70 -5.08 -5.72
CA GLY A 48 -7.54 -3.65 -6.07
C GLY A 48 -7.15 -2.81 -4.86
N ASN A 49 -6.72 -1.57 -5.11
CA ASN A 49 -6.35 -0.59 -4.08
C ASN A 49 -7.31 0.63 -4.04
N GLU A 50 -8.34 0.62 -4.87
CA GLU A 50 -9.30 1.69 -5.13
C GLU A 50 -10.48 1.63 -4.13
N GLY A 51 -10.20 1.31 -2.87
CA GLY A 51 -11.24 1.15 -1.84
C GLY A 51 -12.12 2.39 -1.63
N SER A 52 -11.65 3.58 -2.03
CA SER A 52 -12.42 4.83 -2.00
C SER A 52 -13.57 4.89 -3.01
N GLU A 53 -13.49 4.12 -4.12
CA GLU A 53 -14.54 4.06 -5.14
C GLU A 53 -15.77 3.26 -4.65
N GLY A 54 -15.60 2.48 -3.58
CA GLY A 54 -16.67 1.74 -2.92
C GLY A 54 -16.79 0.28 -3.37
N LEU A 55 -17.75 -0.42 -2.77
CA LEU A 55 -17.85 -1.89 -2.82
C LEU A 55 -18.10 -2.50 -4.21
N PHE A 56 -18.53 -1.69 -5.18
CA PHE A 56 -18.83 -2.15 -6.54
C PHE A 56 -17.68 -1.90 -7.53
N PHE A 57 -16.59 -1.30 -7.07
CA PHE A 57 -15.38 -1.12 -7.86
C PHE A 57 -14.43 -2.30 -7.61
N GLY A 58 -14.66 -3.39 -8.35
CA GLY A 58 -13.77 -4.56 -8.30
C GLY A 58 -12.76 -4.52 -9.45
N ASP A 59 -11.53 -4.97 -9.21
CA ASP A 59 -10.53 -5.04 -10.27
C ASP A 59 -10.66 -6.30 -11.14
N ASN A 60 -10.32 -6.16 -12.42
CA ASN A 60 -10.04 -7.29 -13.29
C ASN A 60 -8.55 -7.64 -13.21
N PRO A 61 -8.16 -8.93 -13.09
CA PRO A 61 -9.02 -10.11 -13.20
C PRO A 61 -9.60 -10.66 -11.89
N ALA A 62 -9.47 -9.93 -10.77
CA ALA A 62 -9.94 -10.39 -9.46
C ALA A 62 -11.45 -10.66 -9.42
N SER A 63 -12.22 -9.96 -10.25
CA SER A 63 -13.66 -10.13 -10.43
C SER A 63 -14.07 -11.47 -11.08
N ALA A 64 -13.12 -12.23 -11.66
CA ALA A 64 -13.42 -13.51 -12.31
C ALA A 64 -14.11 -14.46 -11.34
N LYS A 65 -15.25 -15.03 -11.75
CA LYS A 65 -16.12 -15.88 -10.92
C LYS A 65 -15.39 -16.99 -10.16
N ASN A 66 -14.33 -17.57 -10.74
CA ASN A 66 -13.60 -18.68 -10.15
C ASN A 66 -12.23 -18.30 -9.59
N ALA A 67 -11.85 -17.02 -9.57
CA ALA A 67 -10.64 -16.57 -8.91
C ALA A 67 -10.83 -16.44 -7.40
N ILE A 68 -9.75 -16.54 -6.65
CA ILE A 68 -9.70 -16.09 -5.26
C ILE A 68 -9.29 -14.62 -5.28
N SER A 69 -10.25 -13.72 -5.07
CA SER A 69 -10.01 -12.29 -4.91
C SER A 69 -9.56 -12.00 -3.47
N VAL A 70 -8.44 -11.30 -3.32
CA VAL A 70 -7.79 -11.07 -2.02
C VAL A 70 -7.76 -9.58 -1.70
N GLY A 71 -8.50 -9.19 -0.66
CA GLY A 71 -8.41 -7.87 -0.05
C GLY A 71 -7.24 -7.76 0.94
N SER A 72 -6.83 -6.53 1.23
CA SER A 72 -5.80 -6.23 2.23
C SER A 72 -6.42 -5.81 3.56
N VAL A 73 -5.81 -6.23 4.66
CA VAL A 73 -6.17 -5.83 6.02
C VAL A 73 -4.91 -5.46 6.79
N GLU A 74 -5.06 -4.62 7.81
CA GLU A 74 -3.95 -4.26 8.69
C GLU A 74 -3.52 -5.45 9.55
N ALA A 75 -2.21 -5.61 9.74
CA ALA A 75 -1.66 -6.70 10.53
C ALA A 75 -1.81 -6.42 12.04
N GLN A 76 -2.06 -7.46 12.84
CA GLN A 76 -2.13 -7.31 14.30
C GLN A 76 -0.78 -6.95 14.96
N SER A 77 0.32 -7.29 14.28
CA SER A 77 1.68 -7.02 14.75
C SER A 77 2.48 -6.43 13.61
N ILE A 78 3.13 -5.31 13.89
CA ILE A 78 3.85 -4.53 12.88
C ILE A 78 5.34 -4.60 13.20
N VAL A 79 6.11 -5.06 12.22
CA VAL A 79 7.56 -4.99 12.28
C VAL A 79 7.98 -3.63 11.72
N ALA A 80 8.21 -2.68 12.61
CA ALA A 80 8.58 -1.31 12.26
C ALA A 80 9.66 -0.78 13.21
N GLY A 81 10.48 0.13 12.70
CA GLY A 81 11.43 0.88 13.52
C GLY A 81 10.68 1.75 14.52
N LYS A 82 11.30 1.99 15.68
CA LYS A 82 10.79 2.92 16.68
C LYS A 82 11.84 3.96 17.00
N PHE A 83 11.39 5.15 17.35
CA PHE A 83 12.24 6.15 18.00
C PHE A 83 11.59 6.61 19.30
N LYS A 84 12.41 7.10 20.22
CA LYS A 84 11.97 7.64 21.49
C LYS A 84 12.05 9.16 21.43
N ALA A 85 10.92 9.82 21.62
CA ALA A 85 10.89 11.26 21.75
C ALA A 85 11.51 11.71 23.08
N SER A 86 11.98 12.96 23.14
CA SER A 86 12.48 13.57 24.38
C SER A 86 11.44 13.59 25.51
N THR A 87 10.15 13.50 25.17
CA THR A 87 9.03 13.35 26.12
C THR A 87 8.95 11.95 26.76
N GLY A 88 9.77 11.01 26.34
CA GLY A 88 9.75 9.61 26.77
C GLY A 88 8.78 8.72 25.98
N LYS A 89 7.98 9.28 25.09
CA LYS A 89 7.04 8.54 24.24
C LYS A 89 7.78 7.76 23.15
N GLU A 90 7.47 6.47 23.01
CA GLU A 90 7.88 5.68 21.86
C GLU A 90 6.95 5.92 20.67
N LEU A 91 7.52 6.15 19.50
CA LEU A 91 6.79 6.41 18.26
C LEU A 91 7.23 5.41 17.19
N THR A 92 6.26 4.77 16.56
CA THR A 92 6.48 3.83 15.46
C THR A 92 6.73 4.60 14.17
N PHE A 93 7.79 4.22 13.47
CA PHE A 93 8.17 4.78 12.18
C PHE A 93 7.87 3.79 11.07
N TYR A 94 6.85 4.11 10.26
CA TYR A 94 6.40 3.29 9.14
C TYR A 94 7.20 3.61 7.89
N ARG A 95 8.30 2.88 7.69
CA ARG A 95 9.13 2.98 6.48
C ARG A 95 9.63 1.60 6.08
N THR A 96 9.74 1.38 4.78
CA THR A 96 10.23 0.13 4.18
C THR A 96 11.76 -0.03 4.28
N SER A 97 12.48 1.00 4.71
CA SER A 97 13.95 1.00 4.84
C SER A 97 14.38 1.59 6.16
N THR A 98 15.51 1.09 6.67
CA THR A 98 16.11 1.59 7.91
C THR A 98 16.49 3.06 7.75
N LEU A 99 16.20 3.84 8.78
CA LEU A 99 16.75 5.18 8.90
C LEU A 99 18.14 5.02 9.52
N ASN A 100 19.19 5.21 8.73
CA ASN A 100 20.57 5.14 9.20
C ASN A 100 20.94 6.43 9.98
N LEU A 101 20.17 6.72 11.02
CA LEU A 101 20.42 7.80 11.96
C LEU A 101 20.73 7.17 13.31
N SER A 102 21.89 7.52 13.86
CA SER A 102 22.33 7.07 15.18
C SER A 102 22.44 8.27 16.11
N GLY A 103 21.89 8.16 17.31
CA GLY A 103 21.92 9.21 18.31
C GLY A 103 20.65 10.05 18.36
N GLU A 104 20.76 11.21 18.97
CA GLU A 104 19.64 12.12 19.20
C GLU A 104 19.72 13.31 18.23
N TYR A 105 18.57 13.68 17.67
CA TYR A 105 18.46 14.78 16.72
C TYR A 105 17.35 15.73 17.17
N PRO A 106 17.55 17.06 17.08
CA PRO A 106 16.50 18.03 17.33
C PRO A 106 15.39 17.88 16.27
N VAL A 107 14.15 17.93 16.72
CA VAL A 107 12.97 17.92 15.85
C VAL A 107 12.54 19.36 15.58
N TYR A 108 12.47 19.74 14.30
CA TYR A 108 11.89 21.01 13.87
C TYR A 108 10.46 20.77 13.39
N ILE A 109 9.48 21.44 14.00
CA ILE A 109 8.07 21.31 13.65
C ILE A 109 7.70 22.49 12.74
N THR A 110 7.17 22.20 11.55
CA THR A 110 6.86 23.23 10.54
C THR A 110 5.50 23.91 10.77
N ALA A 111 4.55 23.24 11.43
CA ALA A 111 3.25 23.80 11.81
C ALA A 111 3.06 23.94 13.33
N ASN A 112 2.42 25.03 13.74
CA ASN A 112 2.04 25.27 15.15
C ASN A 112 0.75 24.56 15.56
N SER A 113 0.01 23.96 14.62
CA SER A 113 -1.25 23.26 14.86
C SER A 113 -1.33 21.98 14.03
N THR A 114 -2.01 20.97 14.57
CA THR A 114 -2.35 19.75 13.83
C THR A 114 -3.47 19.98 12.81
N ASP A 115 -4.12 21.14 12.82
CA ASP A 115 -5.24 21.47 11.93
C ASP A 115 -4.81 22.17 10.63
N ASP A 116 -3.54 22.54 10.50
CA ASP A 116 -3.03 23.18 9.28
C ASP A 116 -3.00 22.17 8.12
N SER A 117 -3.86 22.35 7.11
CA SER A 117 -3.91 21.47 5.93
C SER A 117 -2.86 21.80 4.86
N SER A 118 -2.05 22.84 5.09
CA SER A 118 -1.05 23.39 4.17
C SER A 118 0.37 23.36 4.73
N ASP A 119 0.62 22.54 5.77
CA ASP A 119 1.93 22.45 6.43
C ASP A 119 3.06 22.14 5.44
N ALA A 120 4.01 23.07 5.33
CA ALA A 120 5.13 23.05 4.40
C ALA A 120 4.74 22.82 2.92
N CYS A 121 3.51 23.18 2.51
CA CYS A 121 3.12 23.25 1.10
C CYS A 121 3.70 24.49 0.40
N ASP A 122 3.93 25.57 1.15
CA ASP A 122 4.57 26.81 0.70
C ASP A 122 6.00 26.94 1.25
N GLU A 123 6.73 27.96 0.78
CA GLU A 123 8.08 28.27 1.29
C GLU A 123 8.06 28.47 2.81
N LEU A 124 8.98 27.80 3.52
CA LEU A 124 9.13 27.96 4.96
C LEU A 124 9.45 29.43 5.31
N PRO A 125 9.00 29.93 6.47
CA PRO A 125 9.25 31.32 6.85
C PRO A 125 10.71 31.72 6.73
N LYS A 126 11.00 32.96 6.28
CA LYS A 126 12.39 33.45 6.08
C LYS A 126 13.29 33.39 7.32
N HIS A 127 12.70 33.23 8.51
CA HIS A 127 13.40 33.10 9.78
C HIS A 127 13.64 31.63 10.19
N THR A 128 13.27 30.66 9.34
CA THR A 128 13.57 29.25 9.57
C THR A 128 15.09 29.06 9.64
N PRO A 129 15.61 28.41 10.70
CA PRO A 129 17.04 28.19 10.86
C PRO A 129 17.57 27.15 9.86
N ASN A 130 18.89 26.98 9.80
CA ASN A 130 19.49 25.90 9.01
C ASN A 130 19.08 24.52 9.56
N LEU A 131 18.42 23.71 8.72
CA LEU A 131 17.84 22.41 9.10
C LEU A 131 18.77 21.20 8.83
N THR A 132 20.03 21.40 8.42
CA THR A 132 20.96 20.31 7.99
C THR A 132 21.08 19.15 8.98
N ASN A 133 20.98 19.41 10.30
CA ASN A 133 21.07 18.39 11.36
C ASN A 133 19.76 18.23 12.16
N HIS A 134 18.62 18.57 11.56
CA HIS A 134 17.31 18.44 12.19
C HIS A 134 16.50 17.31 11.55
N ILE A 135 15.66 16.65 12.36
CA ILE A 135 14.53 15.88 11.84
C ILE A 135 13.37 16.86 11.66
N VAL A 136 12.92 17.05 10.43
CA VAL A 136 11.81 17.95 10.13
C VAL A 136 10.50 17.17 10.20
N LEU A 137 9.60 17.60 11.08
CA LEU A 137 8.26 17.04 11.21
C LEU A 137 7.29 17.91 10.42
N VAL A 138 6.78 17.33 9.33
CA VAL A 138 5.73 17.91 8.49
C VAL A 138 4.47 17.06 8.64
N LYS A 139 3.34 17.70 8.87
CA LYS A 139 2.03 17.06 8.89
C LYS A 139 1.69 16.61 7.47
N ARG A 140 1.25 15.35 7.35
CA ARG A 140 0.62 14.85 6.13
C ARG A 140 -0.73 15.56 5.93
N GLY A 141 -0.94 16.12 4.74
CA GLY A 141 -2.19 16.76 4.33
C GLY A 141 -3.44 15.94 4.62
#